data_AF-A0A6J6YFF9-F1
#
_entry.id   AF-A0A6J6YFF9-F1
#
_cell.length_a   1.000
_cell.length_b   1.000
_cell.length_c   1.000
_cell.angle_alpha   90.00
_cell.angle_beta   90.00
_cell.angle_gamma   90.00
#
_symmetry.space_group_name_H-M   'P 1'
#
loop_
_entity.id
_entity.type
_entity.pdbx_description
1 polymer ?
#
loop_
_entity_poly.entity_id
_entity_poly.type
_entity_poly.pdbx_seq_one_letter_code
_entity_poly.pdbx_strand_id
1 'polypeptide(L)'
;MRTTGKLATVVLSVLISTIPVSISAHADSENSSMNENQIEGAMSSCAKGVIKNGQEGVSNPMAKKKSEDSDSSAPKFATVVRDAQRVQKSLRSKSGVPAQNALAILTTALNTYNTNITTATTTYNNFMIVANSQCETSLAPLRTALNLALTNAKNTMNAVLVNAASTNVQKKSAKDANKVAVRLANLAFTNSAQTALTKYVNDTNLARLTLTNSTQMAEQVLKNAIQTARLALNS
;
A
#
# COMPACT_ATOMS: atom_id res chain seq x y z
N MET A 1 5.22 -9.28 62.12
CA MET A 1 5.79 -9.71 60.82
C MET A 1 5.03 -8.99 59.70
N ARG A 2 5.70 -8.09 58.96
CA ARG A 2 5.15 -7.32 57.83
C ARG A 2 5.46 -8.06 56.52
N THR A 3 4.46 -8.64 55.85
CA THR A 3 4.63 -9.34 54.55
C THR A 3 3.68 -8.84 53.46
N THR A 4 2.95 -7.76 53.66
CA THR A 4 1.95 -7.25 52.69
C THR A 4 2.52 -6.38 51.57
N GLY A 5 3.82 -6.04 51.60
CA GLY A 5 4.46 -5.19 50.59
C GLY A 5 4.99 -5.92 49.34
N LYS A 6 5.01 -7.26 49.31
CA LYS A 6 5.65 -8.02 48.22
C LYS A 6 4.71 -8.40 47.07
N LEU A 7 3.40 -8.45 47.30
CA LEU A 7 2.43 -8.88 46.26
C LEU A 7 2.08 -7.78 45.26
N ALA A 8 2.03 -6.51 45.68
CA ALA A 8 1.73 -5.39 44.79
C ALA A 8 2.85 -5.16 43.76
N THR A 9 4.11 -5.39 44.14
CA THR A 9 5.27 -5.25 43.27
C THR A 9 5.34 -6.36 42.22
N VAL A 10 4.97 -7.61 42.58
CA VAL A 10 5.01 -8.77 41.67
C VAL A 10 3.98 -8.68 40.55
N VAL A 11 2.77 -8.15 40.81
CA VAL A 11 1.75 -7.97 39.77
C VAL A 11 2.15 -6.90 38.74
N LEU A 12 2.90 -5.88 39.17
CA LEU A 12 3.43 -4.85 38.27
C LEU A 12 4.59 -5.39 37.41
N SER A 13 5.39 -6.33 37.93
CA SER A 13 6.48 -6.98 37.18
C SER A 13 5.97 -7.90 36.06
N VAL A 14 4.87 -8.63 36.29
CA VAL A 14 4.29 -9.58 35.32
C VAL A 14 3.61 -8.88 34.14
N LEU A 15 3.08 -7.66 34.35
CA LEU A 15 2.49 -6.87 33.28
C LEU A 15 3.52 -6.33 32.27
N ILE A 16 4.77 -6.14 32.72
CA ILE A 16 5.86 -5.59 31.88
C ILE A 16 6.62 -6.72 31.16
N SER A 17 6.67 -7.94 31.72
CA SER A 17 7.46 -9.04 31.17
C SER A 17 6.80 -9.83 30.03
N THR A 18 5.54 -9.57 29.70
CA THR A 18 4.77 -10.34 28.69
C THR A 18 4.58 -9.61 27.36
N ILE A 19 5.06 -8.37 27.25
CA ILE A 19 5.12 -7.66 25.97
C ILE A 19 6.56 -7.80 25.48
N PRO A 20 6.84 -8.49 24.35
CA PRO A 20 8.15 -8.44 23.73
C PRO A 20 8.33 -7.02 23.17
N VAL A 21 8.86 -6.13 24.00
CA VAL A 21 9.13 -4.74 23.68
C VAL A 21 10.57 -4.65 23.20
N SER A 22 10.81 -4.85 21.91
CA SER A 22 11.98 -4.26 21.25
C SER A 22 11.65 -2.80 20.90
N ILE A 23 11.44 -1.95 21.90
CA ILE A 23 11.34 -0.49 21.71
C ILE A 23 12.74 0.08 21.92
N SER A 24 13.39 0.47 20.83
CA SER A 24 14.42 1.49 20.88
C SER A 24 13.78 2.77 21.40
N ALA A 25 14.17 3.19 22.59
CA ALA A 25 13.67 4.39 23.24
C ALA A 25 13.99 5.62 22.38
N HIS A 26 12.95 6.35 21.97
CA HIS A 26 12.96 7.80 21.83
C HIS A 26 11.72 8.29 22.57
N ALA A 27 11.94 8.68 23.82
CA ALA A 27 10.98 9.46 24.57
C ALA A 27 11.09 10.90 24.08
N ASP A 28 10.03 11.45 23.52
CA ASP A 28 9.56 12.77 23.89
C ASP A 28 8.20 13.09 23.28
N SER A 29 7.51 13.97 23.99
CA SER A 29 6.34 14.74 23.61
C SER A 29 4.96 14.15 23.93
N GLU A 30 4.33 14.91 24.81
CA GLU A 30 2.95 14.89 25.25
C GLU A 30 1.95 15.05 24.09
N ASN A 31 0.70 14.69 24.42
CA ASN A 31 -0.52 15.00 23.69
C ASN A 31 -0.87 14.08 22.50
N SER A 32 -1.61 13.01 22.79
CA SER A 32 -2.56 12.48 21.79
C SER A 32 -3.63 11.64 22.49
N SER A 33 -4.76 12.28 22.79
CA SER A 33 -6.03 11.58 22.98
C SER A 33 -6.53 11.12 21.61
N MET A 34 -5.95 10.04 21.09
CA MET A 34 -6.48 9.38 19.91
C MET A 34 -7.70 8.54 20.33
N ASN A 35 -8.87 8.96 19.84
CA ASN A 35 -10.15 8.29 19.97
C ASN A 35 -10.10 6.88 19.33
N GLU A 36 -10.76 5.90 19.95
CA GLU A 36 -10.94 4.50 19.48
C GLU A 36 -11.29 4.41 17.98
N ASN A 37 -11.96 5.43 17.42
CA ASN A 37 -12.35 5.50 16.01
C ASN A 37 -11.19 5.67 15.02
N GLN A 38 -9.97 6.04 15.44
CA GLN A 38 -8.81 6.10 14.53
C GLN A 38 -8.14 4.73 14.32
N ILE A 39 -8.39 3.79 15.24
CA ILE A 39 -7.85 2.42 15.17
C ILE A 39 -8.60 1.65 14.08
N GLU A 40 -9.92 1.82 13.95
CA GLU A 40 -10.71 1.21 12.85
C GLU A 40 -10.31 1.70 11.44
N GLY A 41 -9.79 2.94 11.34
CA GLY A 41 -9.28 3.49 10.08
C GLY A 41 -8.02 2.77 9.58
N ALA A 42 -7.10 2.41 10.48
CA ALA A 42 -5.91 1.61 10.15
C ALA A 42 -6.24 0.12 9.93
N MET A 43 -7.30 -0.38 10.58
CA MET A 43 -7.70 -1.80 10.59
C MET A 43 -8.27 -2.32 9.27
N SER A 44 -8.51 -1.46 8.28
CA SER A 44 -9.20 -1.83 7.02
C SER A 44 -8.29 -1.76 5.78
N SER A 45 -7.11 -1.15 5.88
CA SER A 45 -6.66 -0.32 4.75
C SER A 45 -5.18 -0.35 4.36
N CYS A 46 -4.41 -1.41 4.59
CA CYS A 46 -3.14 -1.49 3.84
C CYS A 46 -3.45 -1.49 2.32
N ALA A 47 -4.55 -2.13 1.91
CA ALA A 47 -5.12 -2.01 0.57
C ALA A 47 -6.26 -0.96 0.44
N LYS A 48 -7.19 -0.80 1.39
CA LYS A 48 -8.34 0.13 1.22
C LYS A 48 -8.00 1.62 1.20
N GLY A 49 -6.85 2.04 1.73
CA GLY A 49 -6.37 3.42 1.59
C GLY A 49 -5.84 3.71 0.18
N VAL A 50 -5.47 2.66 -0.55
CA VAL A 50 -4.95 2.73 -1.92
C VAL A 50 -5.98 2.28 -2.96
N ILE A 51 -7.07 1.60 -2.58
CA ILE A 51 -8.19 1.35 -3.50
C ILE A 51 -9.05 2.60 -3.70
N LYS A 52 -9.21 3.47 -2.69
CA LYS A 52 -9.91 4.77 -2.90
C LYS A 52 -9.09 5.78 -3.70
N ASN A 53 -7.76 5.82 -3.54
CA ASN A 53 -6.88 6.68 -4.35
C ASN A 53 -6.34 6.00 -5.61
N GLY A 54 -6.59 4.69 -5.78
CA GLY A 54 -6.27 3.90 -6.97
C GLY A 54 -7.48 3.65 -7.88
N GLN A 55 -8.69 3.96 -7.44
CA GLN A 55 -9.90 4.03 -8.28
C GLN A 55 -10.23 5.43 -8.80
N GLU A 56 -9.47 6.46 -8.42
CA GLU A 56 -9.55 7.80 -9.04
C GLU A 56 -8.54 7.99 -10.19
N GLY A 57 -7.80 6.93 -10.58
CA GLY A 57 -6.85 6.96 -11.72
C GLY A 57 -7.22 6.09 -12.92
N VAL A 58 -8.22 5.19 -12.80
CA VAL A 58 -8.69 4.34 -13.92
C VAL A 58 -10.21 4.21 -13.82
N SER A 59 -10.92 5.28 -14.16
CA SER A 59 -12.36 5.26 -14.41
C SER A 59 -12.65 4.42 -15.65
N ASN A 60 -13.41 3.34 -15.46
CA ASN A 60 -14.11 2.61 -16.51
C ASN A 60 -15.17 3.53 -17.15
N PRO A 61 -15.23 3.73 -18.49
CA PRO A 61 -16.31 4.47 -19.13
C PRO A 61 -17.31 3.50 -19.76
N MET A 62 -18.28 3.01 -18.99
CA MET A 62 -19.58 2.59 -19.53
C MET A 62 -20.67 2.79 -18.47
N ALA A 63 -21.36 3.94 -18.55
CA ALA A 63 -22.83 4.09 -18.47
C ALA A 63 -23.27 5.45 -17.87
N LYS A 64 -23.60 6.39 -18.79
CA LYS A 64 -24.67 7.41 -18.77
C LYS A 64 -24.92 8.24 -17.49
N LYS A 65 -24.62 9.56 -17.55
CA LYS A 65 -25.58 10.64 -17.93
C LYS A 65 -24.94 12.03 -18.01
N LYS A 66 -25.15 12.67 -19.17
CA LYS A 66 -25.17 14.09 -19.60
C LYS A 66 -24.76 15.23 -18.64
N SER A 67 -23.74 16.00 -19.03
CA SER A 67 -23.77 17.44 -19.39
C SER A 67 -22.33 17.84 -19.79
N GLU A 68 -21.99 17.81 -21.08
CA GLU A 68 -21.76 18.99 -21.95
C GLU A 68 -20.38 19.65 -21.77
N ASP A 69 -19.68 19.72 -22.91
CA ASP A 69 -18.47 20.47 -23.27
C ASP A 69 -17.07 19.93 -22.96
N SER A 70 -16.52 19.25 -23.99
CA SER A 70 -15.21 19.53 -24.62
C SER A 70 -13.92 19.25 -23.82
N ASP A 71 -13.33 18.05 -23.94
CA ASP A 71 -12.36 17.73 -24.99
C ASP A 71 -11.81 16.28 -24.81
N SER A 72 -11.78 15.52 -25.88
CA SER A 72 -11.56 14.07 -25.88
C SER A 72 -10.06 13.72 -25.85
N SER A 73 -9.48 13.61 -24.66
CA SER A 73 -8.16 12.96 -24.50
C SER A 73 -8.32 11.47 -24.22
N ALA A 74 -8.40 10.66 -25.27
CA ALA A 74 -8.09 9.23 -25.16
C ALA A 74 -6.73 9.06 -24.43
N PRO A 75 -6.54 8.02 -23.61
CA PRO A 75 -5.28 7.81 -22.89
C PRO A 75 -4.12 7.84 -23.90
N LYS A 76 -3.12 8.69 -23.64
CA LYS A 76 -2.05 9.06 -24.58
C LYS A 76 -1.34 7.84 -25.22
N PHE A 77 -1.33 6.69 -24.52
CA PHE A 77 -0.80 5.40 -25.01
C PHE A 77 -1.59 4.79 -26.17
N ALA A 78 -2.91 4.98 -26.22
CA ALA A 78 -3.72 4.55 -27.35
C ALA A 78 -3.42 5.37 -28.61
N THR A 79 -2.83 6.56 -28.47
CA THR A 79 -2.58 7.46 -29.60
C THR A 79 -1.35 7.04 -30.40
N VAL A 80 -0.24 6.67 -29.75
CA VAL A 80 0.97 6.20 -30.44
C VAL A 80 0.76 4.88 -31.18
N VAL A 81 0.03 3.93 -30.57
CA VAL A 81 -0.31 2.65 -31.20
C VAL A 81 -1.23 2.85 -32.41
N ARG A 82 -2.26 3.70 -32.28
CA ARG A 82 -3.14 4.03 -33.41
C ARG A 82 -2.39 4.73 -34.55
N ASP A 83 -1.39 5.54 -34.23
CA ASP A 83 -0.55 6.19 -35.25
C ASP A 83 0.34 5.17 -35.97
N ALA A 84 1.01 4.28 -35.23
CA ALA A 84 1.76 3.17 -35.80
C ALA A 84 0.90 2.31 -36.74
N GLN A 85 -0.32 1.94 -36.32
CA GLN A 85 -1.26 1.17 -37.15
C GLN A 85 -1.69 1.91 -38.42
N ARG A 86 -1.90 3.23 -38.35
CA ARG A 86 -2.21 4.06 -39.53
C ARG A 86 -1.05 4.13 -40.52
N VAL A 87 0.17 4.30 -40.02
CA VAL A 87 1.37 4.32 -40.86
C VAL A 87 1.64 2.94 -41.48
N GLN A 88 1.47 1.84 -40.71
CA GLN A 88 1.53 0.48 -41.25
C GLN A 88 0.54 0.27 -42.40
N LYS A 89 -0.71 0.72 -42.25
CA LYS A 89 -1.72 0.60 -43.31
C LYS A 89 -1.30 1.33 -44.58
N SER A 90 -0.73 2.53 -44.44
CA SER A 90 -0.25 3.34 -45.55
C SER A 90 0.98 2.71 -46.24
N LEU A 91 1.89 2.12 -45.47
CA LEU A 91 3.06 1.42 -46.01
C LEU A 91 2.67 0.16 -46.78
N ARG A 92 1.64 -0.58 -46.33
CA ARG A 92 1.14 -1.78 -47.03
C ARG A 92 0.57 -1.48 -48.41
N SER A 93 0.03 -0.28 -48.62
CA SER A 93 -0.47 0.14 -49.94
C SER A 93 0.63 0.64 -50.88
N LYS A 94 1.88 0.77 -50.41
CA LYS A 94 2.99 1.30 -51.21
C LYS A 94 3.91 0.17 -51.67
N SER A 95 4.20 0.11 -52.96
CA SER A 95 5.14 -0.86 -53.55
C SER A 95 6.55 -0.26 -53.59
N GLY A 96 7.54 -0.96 -53.03
CA GLY A 96 8.96 -0.57 -53.08
C GLY A 96 9.76 -1.13 -51.91
N VAL A 97 11.02 -1.46 -52.14
CA VAL A 97 11.95 -1.99 -51.11
C VAL A 97 12.03 -1.08 -49.88
N PRO A 98 12.12 0.26 -50.00
CA PRO A 98 12.14 1.15 -48.83
C PRO A 98 10.87 1.07 -47.98
N ALA A 99 9.70 0.98 -48.62
CA ALA A 99 8.41 0.89 -47.93
C ALA A 99 8.25 -0.46 -47.21
N GLN A 100 8.69 -1.56 -47.83
CA GLN A 100 8.68 -2.89 -47.22
C GLN A 100 9.61 -2.97 -46.01
N ASN A 101 10.83 -2.41 -46.10
CA ASN A 101 11.77 -2.38 -44.99
C ASN A 101 11.22 -1.54 -43.81
N ALA A 102 10.66 -0.36 -44.11
CA ALA A 102 10.01 0.48 -43.10
C ALA A 102 8.81 -0.20 -42.42
N LEU A 103 8.02 -0.96 -43.19
CA LEU A 103 6.90 -1.75 -42.65
C LEU A 103 7.39 -2.83 -41.68
N ALA A 104 8.47 -3.54 -42.02
CA ALA A 104 9.07 -4.55 -41.16
C ALA A 104 9.56 -3.93 -39.84
N ILE A 105 10.32 -2.83 -39.91
CA ILE A 105 10.84 -2.11 -38.73
C ILE A 105 9.69 -1.64 -37.82
N LEU A 106 8.67 -0.99 -38.40
CA LEU A 106 7.53 -0.49 -37.64
C LEU A 106 6.72 -1.62 -37.00
N THR A 107 6.58 -2.75 -37.70
CA THR A 107 5.89 -3.94 -37.16
C THR A 107 6.65 -4.53 -35.98
N THR A 108 7.96 -4.68 -36.09
CA THR A 108 8.81 -5.12 -34.99
C THR A 108 8.72 -4.17 -33.81
N ALA A 109 8.83 -2.85 -34.04
CA ALA A 109 8.73 -1.85 -32.97
C ALA A 109 7.38 -1.87 -32.26
N LEU A 110 6.27 -2.05 -33.00
CA LEU A 110 4.94 -2.15 -32.42
C LEU A 110 4.78 -3.43 -31.56
N ASN A 111 5.30 -4.55 -32.03
CA ASN A 111 5.29 -5.80 -31.26
C ASN A 111 6.13 -5.66 -29.98
N THR A 112 7.35 -5.11 -30.08
CA THR A 112 8.21 -4.82 -28.93
C THR A 112 7.53 -3.87 -27.94
N TYR A 113 6.86 -2.82 -28.41
CA TYR A 113 6.08 -1.92 -27.56
C TYR A 113 5.01 -2.69 -26.79
N ASN A 114 4.16 -3.46 -27.47
CA ASN A 114 3.08 -4.21 -26.83
C ASN A 114 3.61 -5.23 -25.79
N THR A 115 4.69 -5.94 -26.12
CA THR A 115 5.35 -6.86 -25.19
C THR A 115 5.88 -6.11 -23.97
N ASN A 116 6.57 -4.98 -24.15
CA ASN A 116 7.12 -4.20 -23.05
C ASN A 116 6.02 -3.65 -22.12
N ILE A 117 4.91 -3.15 -22.68
CA ILE A 117 3.76 -2.69 -21.88
C ILE A 117 3.15 -3.85 -21.09
N THR A 118 2.98 -5.02 -21.72
CA THR A 118 2.40 -6.20 -21.07
C THR A 118 3.30 -6.69 -19.94
N THR A 119 4.61 -6.79 -20.19
CA THR A 119 5.61 -7.18 -19.19
C THR A 119 5.65 -6.19 -18.03
N ALA A 120 5.75 -4.88 -18.31
CA ALA A 120 5.82 -3.86 -17.26
C ALA A 120 4.55 -3.86 -16.39
N THR A 121 3.37 -4.00 -17.01
CA THR A 121 2.09 -4.09 -16.29
C THR A 121 2.01 -5.35 -15.43
N THR A 122 2.45 -6.50 -15.96
CA THR A 122 2.47 -7.76 -15.23
C THR A 122 3.41 -7.68 -14.02
N THR A 123 4.62 -7.14 -14.22
CA THR A 123 5.59 -6.92 -13.14
C THR A 123 5.03 -5.99 -12.07
N TYR A 124 4.39 -4.89 -12.45
CA TYR A 124 3.73 -3.98 -11.50
C TYR A 124 2.64 -4.71 -10.70
N ASN A 125 1.76 -5.46 -11.36
CA ASN A 125 0.68 -6.18 -10.70
C ASN A 125 1.23 -7.24 -9.71
N ASN A 126 2.24 -8.02 -10.13
CA ASN A 126 2.90 -8.99 -9.26
C ASN A 126 3.53 -8.31 -8.05
N PHE A 127 4.17 -7.15 -8.25
CA PHE A 127 4.72 -6.37 -7.16
C PHE A 127 3.63 -5.92 -6.19
N MET A 128 2.50 -5.40 -6.68
CA MET A 128 1.38 -4.96 -5.85
C MET A 128 0.79 -6.10 -5.02
N ILE A 129 0.70 -7.31 -5.60
CA ILE A 129 0.27 -8.52 -4.87
C ILE A 129 1.24 -8.83 -3.72
N VAL A 130 2.54 -8.83 -4.01
CA VAL A 130 3.58 -9.13 -3.02
C VAL A 130 3.61 -8.07 -1.91
N ALA A 131 3.59 -6.78 -2.27
CA ALA A 131 3.62 -5.68 -1.32
C ALA A 131 2.41 -5.70 -0.38
N ASN A 132 1.20 -5.94 -0.92
CA ASN A 132 -0.02 -6.10 -0.11
C ASN A 132 0.10 -7.29 0.85
N SER A 133 0.55 -8.45 0.36
CA SER A 133 0.72 -9.64 1.19
C SER A 133 1.75 -9.40 2.30
N GLN A 134 2.88 -8.76 2.00
CA GLN A 134 3.91 -8.47 3.00
C GLN A 134 3.42 -7.52 4.08
N CYS A 135 2.60 -6.52 3.74
CA CYS A 135 1.99 -5.65 4.74
C CYS A 135 1.11 -6.44 5.71
N GLU A 136 0.18 -7.26 5.19
CA GLU A 136 -0.72 -8.04 6.04
C GLU A 136 0.03 -9.10 6.88
N THR A 137 1.02 -9.78 6.30
CA THR A 137 1.87 -10.73 7.03
C THR A 137 2.67 -10.05 8.14
N SER A 138 3.08 -8.78 7.95
CA SER A 138 3.78 -8.02 8.98
C SER A 138 2.84 -7.57 10.12
N LEU A 139 1.58 -7.23 9.80
CA LEU A 139 0.60 -6.76 10.77
C LEU A 139 -0.08 -7.88 11.56
N ALA A 140 -0.27 -9.06 10.96
CA ALA A 140 -0.95 -10.19 11.58
C ALA A 140 -0.38 -10.59 12.96
N PRO A 141 0.94 -10.85 13.14
CA PRO A 141 1.49 -11.23 14.44
C PRO A 141 1.35 -10.10 15.47
N LEU A 142 1.44 -8.84 15.04
CA LEU A 142 1.26 -7.66 15.90
C LEU A 142 -0.17 -7.56 16.42
N ARG A 143 -1.18 -7.82 15.56
CA ARG A 143 -2.58 -7.87 15.98
C ARG A 143 -2.82 -8.97 17.00
N THR A 144 -2.28 -10.16 16.77
CA THR A 144 -2.38 -11.29 17.70
C THR A 144 -1.74 -10.95 19.06
N ALA A 145 -0.55 -10.38 19.05
CA ALA A 145 0.15 -9.96 20.27
C ALA A 145 -0.62 -8.87 21.03
N LEU A 146 -1.17 -7.87 20.33
CA LEU A 146 -2.00 -6.82 20.92
C LEU A 146 -3.25 -7.42 21.60
N ASN A 147 -4.00 -8.26 20.89
CA ASN A 147 -5.22 -8.88 21.44
C ASN A 147 -4.93 -9.74 22.66
N LEU A 148 -3.82 -10.49 22.65
CA LEU A 148 -3.37 -11.27 23.79
C LEU A 148 -3.01 -10.38 24.99
N ALA A 149 -2.25 -9.31 24.76
CA ALA A 149 -1.86 -8.35 25.80
C ALA A 149 -3.08 -7.67 26.42
N LEU A 150 -4.04 -7.20 25.60
CA LEU A 150 -5.28 -6.59 26.06
C LEU A 150 -6.14 -7.57 26.86
N THR A 151 -6.22 -8.82 26.42
CA THR A 151 -6.95 -9.89 27.12
C THR A 151 -6.33 -10.17 28.48
N ASN A 152 -5.01 -10.32 28.54
CA ASN A 152 -4.28 -10.57 29.78
C ASN A 152 -4.45 -9.39 30.76
N ALA A 153 -4.29 -8.15 30.30
CA ALA A 153 -4.49 -6.95 31.12
C ALA A 153 -5.91 -6.90 31.72
N LYS A 154 -6.93 -7.17 30.90
CA LYS A 154 -8.32 -7.24 31.32
C LYS A 154 -8.56 -8.33 32.36
N ASN A 155 -8.01 -9.52 32.14
CA ASN A 155 -8.15 -10.65 33.07
C ASN A 155 -7.49 -10.36 34.42
N THR A 156 -6.29 -9.79 34.42
CA THR A 156 -5.60 -9.36 35.65
C THR A 156 -6.38 -8.30 36.41
N MET A 157 -6.92 -7.30 35.71
CA MET A 157 -7.79 -6.29 36.33
C MET A 157 -9.03 -6.93 36.95
N ASN A 158 -9.72 -7.80 36.21
CA ASN A 158 -10.93 -8.48 36.67
C ASN A 158 -10.67 -9.33 37.91
N ALA A 159 -9.54 -10.05 37.97
CA ALA A 159 -9.16 -10.83 39.15
C ALA A 159 -9.07 -9.98 40.43
N VAL A 160 -8.57 -8.74 40.34
CA VAL A 160 -8.54 -7.80 41.47
C VAL A 160 -9.95 -7.26 41.79
N LEU A 161 -10.77 -7.01 40.78
CA LEU A 161 -12.12 -6.45 40.97
C LEU A 161 -13.08 -7.44 41.63
N VAL A 162 -13.04 -8.72 41.25
CA VAL A 162 -13.93 -9.77 41.78
C VAL A 162 -13.48 -10.32 43.12
N ASN A 163 -12.22 -10.08 43.51
CA ASN A 163 -11.72 -10.50 44.82
C ASN A 163 -12.35 -9.64 45.93
N ALA A 164 -13.22 -10.25 46.74
CA ALA A 164 -13.90 -9.60 47.85
C ALA A 164 -12.94 -9.03 48.91
N ALA A 165 -11.73 -9.61 49.04
CA ALA A 165 -10.70 -9.13 49.97
C ALA A 165 -9.90 -7.92 49.44
N SER A 166 -10.08 -7.53 48.16
CA SER A 166 -9.36 -6.40 47.58
C SER A 166 -9.96 -5.06 48.01
N THR A 167 -9.10 -4.14 48.47
CA THR A 167 -9.50 -2.81 48.92
C THR A 167 -9.86 -1.89 47.74
N ASN A 168 -10.58 -0.80 48.01
CA ASN A 168 -10.90 0.21 46.99
C ASN A 168 -9.66 0.83 46.34
N VAL A 169 -8.57 0.99 47.10
CA VAL A 169 -7.28 1.48 46.57
C VAL A 169 -6.67 0.49 45.61
N GLN A 170 -6.68 -0.81 45.94
CA GLN A 170 -6.20 -1.87 45.04
C GLN A 170 -7.03 -1.96 43.76
N LYS A 171 -8.36 -1.87 43.87
CA LYS A 171 -9.27 -1.85 42.71
C LYS A 171 -9.04 -0.64 41.81
N LYS A 172 -8.81 0.56 42.39
CA LYS A 172 -8.46 1.76 41.63
C LYS A 172 -7.11 1.60 40.92
N SER A 173 -6.09 1.15 41.66
CA SER A 173 -4.76 0.91 41.10
C SER A 173 -4.78 -0.10 39.95
N ALA A 174 -5.59 -1.16 40.04
CA ALA A 174 -5.75 -2.13 38.96
C ALA A 174 -6.40 -1.54 37.70
N LYS A 175 -7.42 -0.68 37.87
CA LYS A 175 -8.03 0.06 36.75
C LYS A 175 -7.04 1.00 36.08
N ASP A 176 -6.27 1.75 36.87
CA ASP A 176 -5.28 2.69 36.35
C ASP A 176 -4.13 1.97 35.64
N ALA A 177 -3.63 0.85 36.20
CA ALA A 177 -2.64 -0.01 35.56
C ALA A 177 -3.15 -0.59 34.23
N ASN A 178 -4.41 -1.07 34.19
CA ASN A 178 -5.02 -1.57 32.95
C ASN A 178 -5.11 -0.47 31.88
N LYS A 179 -5.50 0.77 32.24
CA LYS A 179 -5.52 1.90 31.30
C LYS A 179 -4.13 2.18 30.71
N VAL A 180 -3.08 2.17 31.54
CA VAL A 180 -1.70 2.38 31.09
C VAL A 180 -1.26 1.25 30.16
N ALA A 181 -1.54 -0.01 30.51
CA ALA A 181 -1.20 -1.17 29.69
C ALA A 181 -1.86 -1.13 28.32
N VAL A 182 -3.17 -0.83 28.26
CA VAL A 182 -3.93 -0.67 27.02
C VAL A 182 -3.31 0.44 26.16
N ARG A 183 -2.99 1.59 26.76
CA ARG A 183 -2.37 2.72 26.04
C ARG A 183 -1.02 2.35 25.44
N LEU A 184 -0.16 1.68 26.20
CA LEU A 184 1.17 1.25 25.74
C LEU A 184 1.06 0.21 24.62
N ALA A 185 0.17 -0.77 24.76
CA ALA A 185 -0.05 -1.80 23.75
C ALA A 185 -0.55 -1.19 22.43
N ASN A 186 -1.50 -0.25 22.49
CA ASN A 186 -2.00 0.48 21.33
C ASN A 186 -0.93 1.35 20.67
N LEU A 187 -0.09 2.03 21.47
CA LEU A 187 1.00 2.85 20.96
C LEU A 187 2.04 2.00 20.22
N ALA A 188 2.45 0.87 20.82
CA ALA A 188 3.37 -0.07 20.19
C ALA A 188 2.81 -0.60 18.86
N PHE A 189 1.55 -1.02 18.85
CA PHE A 189 0.88 -1.47 17.63
C PHE A 189 0.85 -0.38 16.55
N THR A 190 0.51 0.86 16.93
CA THR A 190 0.44 2.01 16.00
C THR A 190 1.81 2.30 15.37
N ASN A 191 2.88 2.33 16.17
CA ASN A 191 4.24 2.57 15.67
C ASN A 191 4.70 1.47 14.70
N SER A 192 4.44 0.21 15.03
CA SER A 192 4.75 -0.90 14.14
C SER A 192 3.92 -0.88 12.86
N ALA A 193 2.63 -0.52 12.95
CA ALA A 193 1.76 -0.40 11.79
C ALA A 193 2.20 0.74 10.86
N GLN A 194 2.61 1.88 11.42
CA GLN A 194 3.16 3.00 10.65
C GLN A 194 4.42 2.61 9.88
N THR A 195 5.28 1.80 10.48
CA THR A 195 6.51 1.29 9.84
C THR A 195 6.17 0.40 8.65
N ALA A 196 5.24 -0.56 8.83
CA ALA A 196 4.79 -1.45 7.76
C ALA A 196 4.13 -0.67 6.61
N LEU A 197 3.31 0.33 6.93
CA LEU A 197 2.66 1.20 5.95
C LEU A 197 3.66 2.04 5.16
N THR A 198 4.66 2.61 5.83
CA THR A 198 5.71 3.42 5.19
C THR A 198 6.48 2.58 4.17
N LYS A 199 6.86 1.34 4.54
CA LYS A 199 7.49 0.40 3.62
C LYS A 199 6.61 0.12 2.41
N TYR A 200 5.33 -0.20 2.65
CA TYR A 200 4.37 -0.47 1.59
C TYR A 200 4.25 0.69 0.59
N VAL A 201 4.12 1.93 1.08
CA VAL A 201 4.02 3.13 0.23
C VAL A 201 5.29 3.33 -0.60
N ASN A 202 6.47 3.18 0.01
CA ASN A 202 7.75 3.32 -0.71
C ASN A 202 7.89 2.27 -1.82
N ASP A 203 7.57 1.03 -1.50
CA ASP A 203 7.57 -0.10 -2.42
C ASP A 203 6.63 0.18 -3.61
N THR A 204 5.37 0.57 -3.35
CA THR A 204 4.39 0.89 -4.40
C THR A 204 4.82 2.07 -5.26
N ASN A 205 5.41 3.12 -4.67
CA ASN A 205 5.92 4.27 -5.42
C ASN A 205 7.05 3.87 -6.37
N LEU A 206 7.97 3.02 -5.92
CA LEU A 206 9.05 2.51 -6.74
C LEU A 206 8.53 1.65 -7.91
N ALA A 207 7.55 0.79 -7.66
CA ALA A 207 6.94 -0.03 -8.71
C ALA A 207 6.22 0.83 -9.75
N ARG A 208 5.50 1.87 -9.31
CA ARG A 208 4.82 2.82 -10.21
C ARG A 208 5.82 3.60 -11.07
N LEU A 209 6.93 4.06 -10.47
CA LEU A 209 7.99 4.75 -11.19
C LEU A 209 8.61 3.83 -12.26
N THR A 210 8.88 2.58 -11.90
CA THR A 210 9.43 1.57 -12.81
C THR A 210 8.49 1.29 -13.99
N LEU A 211 7.18 1.14 -13.74
CA LEU A 211 6.16 1.00 -14.78
C LEU A 211 6.15 2.22 -15.73
N THR A 212 6.20 3.42 -15.16
CA THR A 212 6.17 4.68 -15.92
C THR A 212 7.39 4.80 -16.83
N ASN A 213 8.60 4.59 -16.29
CA ASN A 213 9.83 4.68 -17.05
C ASN A 213 9.88 3.64 -18.17
N SER A 214 9.49 2.39 -17.88
CA SER A 214 9.45 1.31 -18.87
C SER A 214 8.49 1.64 -20.03
N THR A 215 7.34 2.20 -19.69
CA THR A 215 6.31 2.61 -20.66
C THR A 215 6.79 3.78 -21.52
N GLN A 216 7.42 4.80 -20.93
CA GLN A 216 7.97 5.95 -21.66
C GLN A 216 9.08 5.56 -22.62
N MET A 217 9.98 4.66 -22.20
CA MET A 217 11.03 4.13 -23.07
C MET A 217 10.44 3.38 -24.26
N ALA A 218 9.46 2.50 -24.03
CA ALA A 218 8.79 1.78 -25.10
C ALA A 218 8.09 2.74 -26.07
N GLU A 219 7.40 3.76 -25.55
CA GLU A 219 6.74 4.79 -26.34
C GLU A 219 7.74 5.56 -27.23
N GLN A 220 8.89 5.95 -26.70
CA GLN A 220 9.90 6.68 -27.45
C GLN A 220 10.47 5.85 -28.61
N VAL A 221 10.73 4.57 -28.39
CA VAL A 221 11.18 3.65 -29.44
C VAL A 221 10.13 3.54 -30.55
N LEU A 222 8.84 3.42 -30.19
CA LEU A 222 7.77 3.35 -31.17
C LEU A 222 7.61 4.65 -31.96
N LYS A 223 7.72 5.82 -31.31
CA LYS A 223 7.70 7.13 -31.99
C LYS A 223 8.82 7.26 -33.02
N ASN A 224 10.04 6.85 -32.68
CA ASN A 224 11.16 6.87 -33.62
C ASN A 224 10.89 5.96 -34.83
N ALA A 225 10.34 4.75 -34.60
CA ALA A 225 9.98 3.84 -35.68
C ALA A 225 8.87 4.42 -36.58
N ILE A 226 7.86 5.08 -36.01
CA ILE A 226 6.81 5.79 -36.76
C ILE A 226 7.43 6.89 -37.62
N GLN A 227 8.36 7.68 -37.10
CA GLN A 227 9.01 8.76 -37.83
C GLN A 227 9.79 8.22 -39.04
N THR A 228 10.60 7.19 -38.84
CA THR A 228 11.33 6.50 -39.92
C THR A 228 10.37 5.95 -40.98
N ALA A 229 9.26 5.35 -40.53
CA ALA A 229 8.24 4.81 -41.42
C ALA A 229 7.53 5.89 -42.26
N ARG A 230 7.28 7.07 -41.69
CA ARG A 230 6.73 8.22 -42.41
C ARG A 230 7.70 8.77 -43.44
N LEU A 231 9.01 8.79 -43.17
CA LEU A 231 10.01 9.21 -44.16
C LEU A 231 9.99 8.30 -45.39
N ALA A 232 9.88 6.98 -45.20
CA ALA A 232 9.75 6.02 -46.30
C ALA A 232 8.43 6.14 -47.10
N LEU A 233 7.38 6.72 -46.52
CA LEU A 233 6.15 7.05 -47.24
C LEU A 233 6.32 8.25 -48.18
N ASN A 234 7.31 9.11 -47.93
CA ASN A 234 7.55 10.32 -48.73
C ASN A 234 8.72 10.18 -49.73
N SER A 235 9.54 9.13 -49.59
CA SER A 235 10.57 8.73 -50.57
C SER A 235 9.98 7.94 -51.74
#